data_AF-A0A831WJJ5-F1
#
_entry.id   AF-A0A831WJJ5-F1
#
_cell.length_a   1.000
_cell.length_b   1.000
_cell.length_c   1.000
_cell.angle_alpha   90.00
_cell.angle_beta   90.00
_cell.angle_gamma   90.00
#
_symmetry.space_group_name_H-M   'P 1'
#
loop_
_entity.id
_entity.type
_entity.pdbx_description
1 polymer ?
#
loop_
_entity_poly.entity_id
_entity_poly.type
_entity_poly.pdbx_seq_one_letter_code
_entity_poly.pdbx_strand_id
1 'polypeptide(L)'
;MLDIARFIAGVAILGYASYTDIKTRMASNALWIIMGLLGAVLLVIQYFTVGIENPIQLLFIPILIVIVYVLFYIGIIFGGADAKAIMALTILTPLWPDISDFPIHPSLMPFTWSIFSNAIILFLFIPPTFLIFNALKRDVELPFALLGYRIDAEEAKKKFVWPLEKIV
;
A
#
# COMPACT_ATOMS: atom_id res chain seq x y z
N MET A 1 -7.76 -16.87 -14.94
CA MET A 1 -8.48 -17.21 -13.68
C MET A 1 -7.62 -16.97 -12.43
N LEU A 2 -6.37 -17.43 -12.40
CA LEU A 2 -5.47 -17.21 -11.25
C LEU A 2 -5.20 -15.72 -10.98
N ASP A 3 -5.08 -14.90 -12.02
CA ASP A 3 -4.83 -13.46 -11.85
C ASP A 3 -6.02 -12.71 -11.27
N ILE A 4 -7.24 -13.10 -11.65
CA ILE A 4 -8.47 -12.60 -11.02
C ILE A 4 -8.50 -13.00 -9.54
N ALA A 5 -8.11 -14.23 -9.21
CA ALA A 5 -8.04 -14.67 -7.81
C ALA A 5 -7.02 -13.85 -7.01
N ARG A 6 -5.83 -13.58 -7.56
CA ARG A 6 -4.83 -12.68 -6.94
C ARG A 6 -5.36 -11.27 -6.75
N PHE A 7 -6.02 -10.73 -7.77
CA PHE A 7 -6.57 -9.38 -7.73
C PHE A 7 -7.64 -9.26 -6.65
N ILE A 8 -8.62 -10.16 -6.63
CA ILE A 8 -9.69 -10.18 -5.61
C ILE A 8 -9.08 -10.35 -4.22
N ALA A 9 -8.14 -11.28 -4.05
CA ALA A 9 -7.48 -11.49 -2.76
C ALA A 9 -6.71 -10.24 -2.29
N GLY A 10 -5.96 -9.61 -3.18
CA GLY A 10 -5.22 -8.38 -2.87
C GLY A 10 -6.16 -7.25 -2.46
N VAL A 11 -7.22 -7.00 -3.22
CA VAL A 11 -8.24 -5.98 -2.92
C VAL A 11 -8.95 -6.29 -1.59
N ALA A 12 -9.33 -7.54 -1.35
CA ALA A 12 -10.01 -7.93 -0.12
C ALA A 12 -9.11 -7.76 1.11
N ILE A 13 -7.87 -8.25 1.07
CA ILE A 13 -6.93 -8.18 2.20
C ILE A 13 -6.50 -6.74 2.47
N LEU A 14 -6.09 -6.00 1.44
CA LEU A 14 -5.68 -4.59 1.59
C LEU A 14 -6.86 -3.70 1.97
N GLY A 15 -8.05 -3.93 1.39
CA GLY A 15 -9.27 -3.21 1.76
C GLY A 15 -9.68 -3.47 3.21
N TYR A 16 -9.61 -4.73 3.65
CA TYR A 16 -9.85 -5.07 5.05
C TYR A 16 -8.80 -4.44 5.98
N ALA A 17 -7.51 -4.50 5.61
CA ALA A 17 -6.45 -3.86 6.37
C ALA A 17 -6.68 -2.35 6.54
N SER A 18 -7.00 -1.65 5.45
CA SER A 18 -7.34 -0.22 5.46
C SER A 18 -8.56 0.07 6.32
N TYR A 19 -9.61 -0.77 6.26
CA TYR A 19 -10.79 -0.63 7.11
C TYR A 19 -10.45 -0.81 8.60
N THR A 20 -9.67 -1.85 8.94
CA THR A 20 -9.24 -2.10 10.32
C THR A 20 -8.31 -1.01 10.84
N ASP A 21 -7.46 -0.44 9.98
CA ASP A 21 -6.61 0.68 10.33
C ASP A 21 -7.44 1.94 10.65
N ILE A 22 -8.45 2.25 9.83
CA ILE A 22 -9.36 3.37 10.11
C ILE A 22 -10.12 3.18 11.44
N LYS A 23 -10.61 1.97 11.71
CA LYS A 23 -11.47 1.69 12.88
C LYS A 23 -10.71 1.47 14.18
N THR A 24 -9.61 0.72 14.11
CA THR A 24 -8.88 0.22 15.29
C THR A 24 -7.44 0.70 15.36
N ARG A 25 -6.96 1.47 14.36
CA ARG A 25 -5.58 1.98 14.26
C ARG A 25 -4.52 0.88 14.28
N MET A 26 -4.91 -0.32 13.86
CA MET A 26 -4.05 -1.49 13.85
C MET A 26 -4.33 -2.30 12.59
N ALA A 27 -3.27 -2.62 11.86
CA ALA A 27 -3.28 -3.62 10.80
C ALA A 27 -2.59 -4.90 11.30
N SER A 28 -3.35 -5.99 11.42
CA SER A 28 -2.84 -7.25 11.99
C SER A 28 -1.75 -7.87 11.11
N ASN A 29 -0.64 -8.30 11.73
CA ASN A 29 0.43 -9.02 11.03
C ASN A 29 -0.04 -10.31 10.36
N ALA A 30 -1.13 -10.91 10.84
CA ALA A 30 -1.72 -12.10 10.24
C ALA A 30 -2.15 -11.86 8.78
N LEU A 31 -2.61 -10.64 8.44
CA LEU A 31 -3.05 -10.31 7.08
C LEU A 31 -1.90 -10.43 6.07
N TRP A 32 -0.70 -9.99 6.45
CA TRP A 32 0.49 -10.05 5.60
C TRP A 32 0.98 -11.48 5.41
N ILE A 33 0.93 -12.29 6.48
CA ILE A 33 1.27 -13.71 6.42
C ILE A 33 0.29 -14.47 5.52
N ILE A 34 -1.02 -14.23 5.69
CA ILE A 34 -2.07 -14.84 4.86
C ILE A 34 -1.88 -14.44 3.39
N MET A 35 -1.62 -13.17 3.11
CA MET A 35 -1.41 -12.67 1.75
C MET A 35 -0.17 -13.29 1.10
N GLY A 36 0.94 -13.36 1.84
CA GLY A 36 2.18 -13.99 1.35
C GLY A 36 2.02 -15.50 1.10
N LEU A 37 1.38 -16.23 2.03
CA LEU A 37 1.09 -17.66 1.87
C LEU A 37 0.18 -17.93 0.67
N LEU A 38 -0.89 -17.15 0.53
CA LEU A 38 -1.80 -17.25 -0.59
C LEU A 38 -1.07 -16.98 -1.92
N GLY A 39 -0.22 -15.95 -1.95
CA GLY A 39 0.63 -15.64 -3.09
C GLY A 39 1.55 -16.79 -3.48
N ALA A 40 2.24 -17.38 -2.50
CA ALA A 40 3.13 -18.51 -2.72
C ALA A 40 2.38 -19.73 -3.26
N VAL A 41 1.22 -20.07 -2.68
CA VAL A 41 0.37 -21.18 -3.15
C VAL A 41 -0.09 -20.94 -4.59
N LEU A 42 -0.59 -19.73 -4.91
CA LEU A 42 -1.02 -19.40 -6.26
C LEU A 42 0.14 -19.41 -7.27
N LEU A 43 1.33 -18.99 -6.86
CA LEU A 43 2.54 -19.05 -7.68
C LEU A 43 2.95 -20.49 -8.01
N VAL A 44 2.91 -21.38 -7.01
CA VAL A 44 3.18 -22.82 -7.21
C VAL A 44 2.17 -23.43 -8.15
N ILE A 45 0.87 -23.14 -7.97
CA ILE A 45 -0.19 -23.61 -8.87
C ILE A 45 0.09 -23.12 -10.30
N GLN A 46 0.36 -21.83 -10.48
CA GLN A 46 0.65 -21.25 -11.79
C GLN A 46 1.84 -21.93 -12.47
N TYR A 47 2.92 -22.19 -11.73
CA TYR A 47 4.10 -22.89 -12.25
C TYR A 47 3.75 -24.26 -12.83
N PHE A 48 2.87 -25.03 -12.17
CA PHE A 48 2.50 -26.38 -12.63
C PHE A 48 1.39 -26.40 -13.69
N THR A 49 0.49 -25.41 -13.71
CA THR A 49 -0.68 -25.44 -14.62
C THR A 49 -0.48 -24.64 -15.89
N VAL A 50 0.10 -23.45 -15.80
CA VAL A 50 0.25 -22.51 -16.94
C VAL A 50 1.72 -22.41 -17.35
N GLY A 51 2.64 -22.57 -16.40
CA GLY A 51 4.05 -22.25 -16.60
C GLY A 51 4.32 -20.77 -16.34
N ILE A 52 5.59 -20.40 -16.46
CA ILE A 52 6.06 -19.02 -16.24
C ILE A 52 6.83 -18.63 -17.50
N GLU A 53 6.24 -17.72 -18.28
CA GLU A 53 6.81 -17.27 -19.55
C GLU A 53 8.19 -16.63 -19.38
N ASN A 54 8.34 -15.80 -18.35
CA ASN A 54 9.59 -15.12 -18.04
C ASN A 54 10.04 -15.40 -16.59
N PRO A 55 10.81 -16.47 -16.37
CA PRO A 55 11.30 -16.83 -15.03
C PRO A 55 12.17 -15.75 -14.37
N ILE A 56 12.77 -14.84 -15.14
CA ILE A 56 13.56 -13.72 -14.61
C ILE A 56 12.67 -12.84 -13.70
N GLN A 57 11.37 -12.76 -13.97
CA GLN A 57 10.46 -11.98 -13.15
C GLN A 57 10.38 -12.48 -11.70
N LEU A 58 10.66 -13.76 -11.44
CA LEU A 58 10.70 -14.32 -10.09
C LEU A 58 11.88 -13.82 -9.26
N LEU A 59 12.98 -13.44 -9.92
CA LEU A 59 14.14 -12.84 -9.21
C LEU A 59 13.77 -11.51 -8.57
N PHE A 60 12.75 -10.82 -9.09
CA PHE A 60 12.29 -9.58 -8.47
C PHE A 60 11.59 -9.78 -7.12
N ILE A 61 11.16 -11.00 -6.78
CA ILE A 61 10.56 -11.28 -5.47
C ILE A 61 11.55 -10.99 -4.33
N PRO A 62 12.70 -11.69 -4.23
CA PRO A 62 13.67 -11.41 -3.18
C PRO A 62 14.28 -10.01 -3.33
N ILE A 63 14.49 -9.52 -4.56
CA ILE A 63 15.06 -8.18 -4.78
C ILE A 63 14.15 -7.09 -4.21
N LEU A 64 12.84 -7.12 -4.51
CA LEU A 64 11.92 -6.12 -3.97
C LEU A 64 11.76 -6.22 -2.47
N ILE A 65 11.72 -7.44 -1.90
CA ILE A 65 11.66 -7.62 -0.45
C ILE A 65 12.87 -6.95 0.21
N VAL A 66 14.08 -7.17 -0.31
CA VAL A 66 15.31 -6.54 0.19
C VAL A 66 15.24 -5.03 0.03
N ILE A 67 14.84 -4.51 -1.14
CA ILE A 67 14.70 -3.07 -1.38
C ILE A 67 13.73 -2.45 -0.37
N VAL A 68 12.54 -3.01 -0.21
CA VAL A 68 11.52 -2.50 0.72
C VAL A 68 12.00 -2.57 2.16
N TYR A 69 12.70 -3.64 2.54
CA TYR A 69 13.29 -3.76 3.87
C TYR A 69 14.37 -2.71 4.12
N VAL A 70 15.26 -2.46 3.14
CA VAL A 70 16.27 -1.42 3.23
C VAL A 70 15.62 -0.03 3.33
N LEU A 71 14.61 0.25 2.51
CA LEU A 71 13.85 1.51 2.54
C LEU A 71 13.17 1.74 3.90
N PHE A 72 12.66 0.67 4.51
CA PHE A 72 12.12 0.71 5.87
C PHE A 72 13.22 0.96 6.91
N TYR A 73 14.36 0.27 6.80
CA TYR A 73 15.48 0.39 7.75
C TYR A 73 16.08 1.81 7.77
N ILE A 74 16.24 2.43 6.60
CA ILE A 74 16.74 3.82 6.49
C ILE A 74 15.69 4.88 6.81
N GLY A 75 14.44 4.47 7.10
CA GLY A 75 13.36 5.38 7.51
C GLY A 75 12.68 6.15 6.37
N ILE A 76 12.84 5.76 5.10
CA ILE A 76 12.07 6.34 3.99
C ILE A 76 10.62 5.87 4.05
N ILE A 77 10.40 4.59 4.35
CA ILE A 77 9.06 4.04 4.61
C ILE A 77 8.84 4.10 6.12
N PHE A 78 8.11 5.12 6.57
CA PHE A 78 7.81 5.34 7.99
C PHE A 78 6.86 4.28 8.59
N GLY A 79 6.06 3.61 7.76
CA GLY A 79 5.05 2.63 8.19
C GLY A 79 5.57 1.19 8.14
N GLY A 80 5.69 0.54 9.31
CA GLY A 80 6.00 -0.89 9.37
C GLY A 80 4.89 -1.78 8.77
N ALA A 81 3.64 -1.32 8.79
CA ALA A 81 2.53 -2.00 8.14
C ALA A 81 2.66 -1.92 6.60
N ASP A 82 2.99 -0.75 6.07
CA ASP A 82 3.15 -0.52 4.62
C ASP A 82 4.28 -1.36 4.04
N ALA A 83 5.44 -1.40 4.72
CA ALA A 83 6.56 -2.22 4.30
C ALA A 83 6.18 -3.71 4.23
N LYS A 84 5.48 -4.23 5.26
CA LYS A 84 4.99 -5.61 5.29
C LYS A 84 3.94 -5.90 4.23
N ALA A 85 3.04 -4.95 3.97
CA ALA A 85 2.05 -5.05 2.92
C ALA A 85 2.71 -5.17 1.54
N ILE A 86 3.68 -4.31 1.22
CA ILE A 86 4.41 -4.35 -0.06
C ILE A 86 5.23 -5.64 -0.20
N MET A 87 5.89 -6.10 0.86
CA MET A 87 6.63 -7.37 0.84
C MET A 87 5.70 -8.56 0.57
N ALA A 88 4.54 -8.63 1.24
CA ALA A 88 3.58 -9.70 1.00
C ALA A 88 2.91 -9.60 -0.37
N LEU A 89 2.67 -8.37 -0.85
CA LEU A 89 2.12 -8.10 -2.18
C LEU A 89 3.06 -8.56 -3.29
N THR A 90 4.38 -8.40 -3.08
CA THR A 90 5.43 -8.90 -3.99
C THR A 90 5.30 -10.40 -4.24
N ILE A 91 4.92 -11.17 -3.21
CA ILE A 91 4.70 -12.62 -3.31
C ILE A 91 3.35 -12.93 -3.95
N LEU A 92 2.32 -12.11 -3.69
CA LEU A 92 0.98 -12.27 -4.27
C LEU A 92 0.96 -12.01 -5.77
N THR A 93 1.59 -10.93 -6.22
CA THR A 93 1.59 -10.46 -7.61
C THR A 93 3.00 -10.19 -8.14
N PRO A 94 3.83 -11.25 -8.29
CA PRO A 94 5.18 -11.13 -8.83
C PRO A 94 5.18 -10.92 -10.36
N LEU A 95 4.13 -11.38 -11.04
CA LEU A 95 3.97 -11.33 -12.48
C LEU A 95 2.89 -10.31 -12.85
N TRP A 96 2.94 -9.81 -14.08
CA TRP A 96 1.90 -8.94 -14.62
C TRP A 96 0.59 -9.73 -14.76
N PRO A 97 -0.53 -9.21 -14.23
CA PRO A 97 -1.83 -9.86 -14.42
C PRO A 97 -2.23 -9.76 -15.89
N ASP A 98 -2.77 -10.83 -16.45
CA ASP A 98 -3.40 -10.80 -17.78
C ASP A 98 -4.93 -10.81 -17.59
N ILE A 99 -5.51 -9.62 -17.42
CA ILE A 99 -6.95 -9.43 -17.24
C ILE A 99 -7.46 -8.62 -18.44
N SER A 100 -7.88 -9.36 -19.47
CA SER A 100 -8.36 -8.82 -20.74
C SER A 100 -7.38 -7.85 -21.40
N ASP A 101 -7.69 -6.55 -21.43
CA ASP A 101 -6.86 -5.50 -22.04
C ASP A 101 -6.05 -4.71 -21.01
N PHE A 102 -6.12 -5.11 -19.73
CA PHE A 102 -5.36 -4.52 -18.66
C PHE A 102 -4.23 -5.46 -18.22
N PRO A 103 -2.99 -4.95 -18.11
CA PRO A 103 -2.55 -3.56 -18.25
C PRO A 103 -2.06 -3.17 -19.66
N ILE A 104 -2.26 -1.89 -20.00
CA ILE A 104 -1.94 -1.30 -21.32
C ILE A 104 -0.42 -1.28 -21.62
N HIS A 105 0.42 -1.21 -20.58
CA HIS A 105 1.88 -1.13 -20.70
C HIS A 105 2.59 -2.06 -19.69
N PRO A 106 2.71 -3.36 -19.98
CA PRO A 106 3.51 -4.26 -19.16
C PRO A 106 5.00 -3.86 -19.26
N SER A 107 5.70 -3.92 -18.13
CA SER A 107 7.13 -3.63 -18.03
C SER A 107 7.90 -4.86 -17.58
N LEU A 108 9.23 -4.81 -17.63
CA LEU A 108 10.08 -5.86 -17.08
C LEU A 108 10.02 -5.88 -15.53
N MET A 109 9.75 -4.73 -14.91
CA MET A 109 9.53 -4.62 -13.46
C MET A 109 8.27 -5.39 -13.05
N PRO A 110 8.25 -6.05 -11.88
CA PRO A 110 7.10 -6.84 -11.42
C PRO A 110 5.89 -5.94 -11.13
N PHE A 111 4.68 -6.51 -11.17
CA PHE A 111 3.45 -5.75 -11.00
C PHE A 111 3.38 -4.98 -9.67
N THR A 112 3.95 -5.53 -8.60
CA THR A 112 4.03 -4.85 -7.30
C THR A 112 4.74 -3.50 -7.38
N TRP A 113 5.75 -3.35 -8.26
CA TRP A 113 6.42 -2.06 -8.48
C TRP A 113 5.48 -1.01 -9.07
N SER A 114 4.61 -1.43 -10.00
CA SER A 114 3.58 -0.57 -10.58
C SER A 114 2.59 -0.11 -9.50
N ILE A 115 2.12 -1.04 -8.65
CA ILE A 115 1.22 -0.70 -7.53
C ILE A 115 1.87 0.33 -6.59
N PHE A 116 3.12 0.09 -6.18
CA PHE A 116 3.87 0.99 -5.32
C PHE A 116 4.05 2.38 -5.95
N SER A 117 4.44 2.44 -7.22
CA SER A 117 4.65 3.70 -7.94
C SER A 117 3.34 4.50 -8.06
N ASN A 118 2.25 3.83 -8.44
CA ASN A 118 0.93 4.46 -8.54
C ASN A 118 0.43 4.95 -7.17
N ALA A 119 0.71 4.20 -6.09
CA ALA A 119 0.35 4.60 -4.74
C ALA A 119 1.10 5.87 -4.29
N ILE A 120 2.38 6.03 -4.64
CA ILE A 120 3.14 7.27 -4.37
C ILE A 120 2.53 8.46 -5.10
N ILE A 121 2.14 8.28 -6.36
CA ILE A 121 1.47 9.35 -7.14
C ILE A 121 0.16 9.75 -6.46
N LEU A 122 -0.64 8.78 -6.00
CA LEU A 122 -1.87 9.06 -5.25
C LEU A 122 -1.58 9.78 -3.92
N PHE A 123 -0.51 9.41 -3.21
CA PHE A 123 -0.11 10.04 -1.97
C PHE A 123 0.24 11.53 -2.15
N LEU A 124 0.75 11.93 -3.32
CA LEU A 124 1.06 13.33 -3.65
C LEU A 124 -0.19 14.23 -3.68
N PHE A 125 -1.41 13.66 -3.78
CA PHE A 125 -2.66 14.42 -3.72
C PHE A 125 -3.14 14.73 -2.30
N ILE A 126 -2.51 14.16 -1.26
CA ILE A 126 -2.89 14.43 0.13
C ILE A 126 -2.71 15.92 0.50
N PRO A 127 -1.56 16.58 0.25
CA PRO A 127 -1.41 17.98 0.61
C PRO A 127 -2.36 18.94 -0.15
N PRO A 128 -2.58 18.80 -1.47
CA PRO A 128 -3.61 19.55 -2.18
C PRO A 128 -5.01 19.35 -1.60
N THR A 129 -5.35 18.12 -1.20
CA THR A 129 -6.66 17.80 -0.62
C THR A 129 -6.87 18.50 0.72
N PHE A 130 -5.86 18.49 1.60
CA PHE A 130 -5.93 19.26 2.86
C PHE A 130 -5.98 20.76 2.62
N LEU A 131 -5.23 21.28 1.65
CA LEU A 131 -5.26 22.71 1.32
C LEU A 131 -6.65 23.16 0.87
N ILE A 132 -7.28 22.40 -0.03
CA ILE A 132 -8.64 22.68 -0.49
C ILE A 132 -9.63 22.59 0.67
N PHE A 133 -9.52 21.56 1.50
CA PHE A 133 -10.39 21.38 2.66
C PHE A 133 -10.31 22.54 3.66
N ASN A 134 -9.10 23.00 3.96
CA ASN A 134 -8.87 24.12 4.87
C ASN A 134 -9.25 25.48 4.24
N ALA A 135 -9.03 25.65 2.94
CA ALA A 135 -9.49 26.84 2.20
C ALA A 135 -11.01 26.97 2.21
N LEU A 136 -11.75 25.86 2.06
CA LEU A 136 -13.21 25.84 2.19
C LEU A 136 -13.69 26.22 3.60
N LYS A 137 -12.91 25.88 4.62
CA LYS A 137 -13.16 26.27 6.02
C LYS A 137 -12.65 27.68 6.38
N ARG A 138 -11.98 28.38 5.46
CA ARG A 138 -11.33 29.69 5.66
C ARG A 138 -10.22 29.67 6.73
N ASP A 139 -9.66 28.50 7.02
CA ASP A 139 -8.59 28.29 8.01
C ASP A 139 -7.27 27.94 7.29
N VAL A 140 -6.70 28.89 6.54
CA VAL A 140 -5.48 28.66 5.76
C VAL A 140 -4.25 29.22 6.50
N GLU A 141 -3.64 28.38 7.33
CA GLU A 141 -2.35 28.68 7.98
C GLU A 141 -1.27 27.75 7.43
N LEU A 142 -0.38 28.29 6.58
CA LEU A 142 0.74 27.53 6.04
C LEU A 142 1.87 27.42 7.08
N PRO A 143 2.54 26.26 7.22
CA PRO A 143 2.42 25.03 6.42
C PRO A 143 1.35 24.04 6.91
N PHE A 144 0.70 24.29 8.04
CA PHE A 144 -0.23 23.35 8.69
C PHE A 144 -1.44 22.99 7.82
N ALA A 145 -1.93 23.93 7.03
CA ALA A 145 -3.03 23.72 6.11
C ALA A 145 -2.75 22.69 5.00
N LEU A 146 -1.48 22.34 4.76
CA LEU A 146 -1.07 21.28 3.83
C LEU A 146 -0.99 19.90 4.51
N LEU A 147 -0.81 19.86 5.83
CA LEU A 147 -0.45 18.64 6.56
C LEU A 147 -1.57 18.11 7.47
N GLY A 148 -2.58 18.92 7.75
CA GLY A 148 -3.70 18.53 8.60
C GLY A 148 -4.84 19.53 8.57
N TYR A 149 -5.68 19.52 9.60
CA TYR A 149 -6.82 20.41 9.74
C TYR A 149 -7.00 20.83 11.20
N ARG A 150 -7.65 21.97 11.43
CA ARG A 150 -7.96 22.49 12.76
C ARG A 150 -9.12 21.72 13.39
N ILE A 151 -8.96 21.34 14.66
CA ILE A 151 -9.96 20.63 15.47
C ILE A 151 -9.97 21.21 16.88
N ASP A 152 -11.14 21.25 17.52
CA ASP A 152 -11.27 21.66 18.92
C ASP A 152 -10.56 20.66 19.85
N ALA A 153 -9.92 21.16 20.91
CA ALA A 153 -9.13 20.34 21.83
C ALA A 153 -9.99 19.30 22.58
N GLU A 154 -11.23 19.62 22.94
CA GLU A 154 -12.15 18.69 23.61
C GLU A 154 -12.65 17.60 22.68
N GLU A 155 -12.75 17.89 21.38
CA GLU A 155 -13.05 16.89 20.35
C GLU A 155 -11.82 16.03 20.02
N ALA A 156 -10.64 16.65 19.96
CA ALA A 156 -9.37 15.97 19.70
C ALA A 156 -9.06 14.90 20.76
N LYS A 157 -9.33 15.18 22.05
CA LYS A 157 -9.17 14.19 23.14
C LYS A 157 -9.99 12.92 22.95
N LYS A 158 -11.09 12.98 22.19
CA LYS A 158 -11.99 11.85 21.93
C LYS A 158 -11.63 11.08 20.67
N LYS A 159 -10.67 11.57 19.87
CA LYS A 159 -10.26 10.99 18.59
C LYS A 159 -8.77 10.62 18.61
N PHE A 160 -8.41 9.61 17.83
CA PHE A 160 -7.01 9.29 17.55
C PHE A 160 -6.46 10.25 16.49
N VAL A 161 -6.02 11.42 16.94
CA VAL A 161 -5.36 12.45 16.13
C VAL A 161 -3.97 12.73 16.68
N TRP A 162 -3.03 13.03 15.80
CA TRP A 162 -1.68 13.45 16.19
C TRP A 162 -1.59 14.98 16.14
N PRO A 163 -1.20 15.63 17.24
CA PRO A 163 -1.07 17.08 17.25
C PRO A 163 0.13 17.49 16.39
N LEU A 164 -0.09 18.42 15.46
CA LEU A 164 0.97 19.01 14.65
C LEU A 164 1.79 20.05 15.42
N GLU A 165 1.21 20.61 16.49
CA GLU A 165 1.83 21.59 17.37
C GLU A 165 1.82 21.08 18.82
N LYS A 166 2.84 21.45 19.60
CA LYS A 166 2.84 21.19 21.04
C LYS A 166 1.87 22.14 21.71
N ILE A 167 0.80 21.58 22.28
CA ILE A 167 -0.11 22.32 23.16
C ILE A 167 0.61 22.42 24.52
N VAL A 168 1.01 23.64 24.90
CA VAL A 168 1.60 23.95 26.22
C VAL A 168 0.49 24.43 27.14
#